data_AF-A0A839LRD3-F1
#
_entry.id   AF-A0A839LRD3-F1
#
_cell.length_a   1.000
_cell.length_b   1.000
_cell.length_c   1.000
_cell.angle_alpha   90.00
_cell.angle_beta   90.00
_cell.angle_gamma   90.00
#
_symmetry.space_group_name_H-M   'P 1'
#
loop_
_entity.id
_entity.type
_entity.pdbx_description
1 polymer ?
#
loop_
_entity_poly.entity_id
_entity_poly.type
_entity_poly.pdbx_seq_one_letter_code
_entity_poly.pdbx_strand_id
1 'polypeptide(L)' 'ERGDRWGNLVYRKTARNFGPVMATAARVTVASVHEVVALGELDPETVVTPGIFVQRLVCCPRPNSAMERRA' A
#
# COMPACT_ATOMS: atom_id res chain seq x y z
N GLU A 1 -0.44 1.98 -2.99
CA GLU A 1 0.48 3.01 -3.50
C GLU A 1 1.31 3.56 -2.37
N ARG A 2 0.66 4.16 -1.38
CA ARG A 2 1.27 4.61 -0.13
C ARG A 2 0.65 3.82 1.02
N GLY A 3 1.41 3.66 2.10
CA GLY A 3 0.87 3.14 3.35
C GLY A 3 1.64 3.64 4.56
N ASP A 4 1.05 3.49 5.75
CA ASP A 4 1.68 3.91 7.00
C ASP A 4 2.12 2.73 7.86
N ARG A 5 2.76 3.02 9.00
CA ARG A 5 3.25 2.00 9.94
C ARG A 5 2.13 1.17 10.58
N TRP A 6 0.89 1.67 10.62
CA TRP A 6 -0.26 0.93 11.14
C TRP A 6 -0.91 0.03 10.08
N GLY A 7 -0.45 0.09 8.83
CA GLY A 7 -0.94 -0.73 7.74
C GLY A 7 -2.07 -0.09 6.95
N ASN A 8 -2.40 1.19 7.18
CA ASN A 8 -3.41 1.88 6.38
C ASN A 8 -2.89 2.04 4.95
N LEU A 9 -3.73 1.72 3.95
CA LEU A 9 -3.34 1.75 2.55
C LEU A 9 -4.20 2.70 1.73
N VAL A 10 -3.52 3.47 0.87
CA VAL A 10 -4.12 4.28 -0.19
C VAL A 10 -3.69 3.74 -1.56
N TYR A 11 -4.63 3.71 -2.49
CA TYR A 11 -4.46 3.13 -3.83
C TYR A 11 -4.56 4.20 -4.91
N ARG A 12 -3.80 4.02 -5.99
CA ARG A 12 -3.82 4.91 -7.15
C ARG A 12 -4.89 4.47 -8.15
N LYS A 13 -5.94 5.28 -8.36
CA LYS A 13 -6.93 5.07 -9.43
C LYS A 13 -7.42 3.60 -9.47
N THR A 14 -7.25 2.92 -10.60
CA THR A 14 -7.68 1.54 -10.87
C THR A 14 -6.86 0.47 -10.14
N ALA A 15 -5.75 0.82 -9.47
CA ALA A 15 -5.01 -0.12 -8.62
C ALA A 15 -5.81 -0.56 -7.38
N ARG A 16 -6.96 0.07 -7.13
CA ARG A 16 -7.93 -0.27 -6.08
C ARG A 16 -8.87 -1.41 -6.49
N ASN A 17 -8.39 -2.41 -7.21
CA ASN A 17 -9.23 -3.51 -7.70
C ASN A 17 -9.51 -4.54 -6.59
N PHE A 18 -8.78 -5.64 -6.56
CA PHE A 18 -8.97 -6.73 -5.60
C PHE A 18 -8.23 -6.53 -4.29
N GLY A 19 -7.28 -5.59 -4.23
CA GLY A 19 -6.44 -5.35 -3.05
C GLY A 19 -7.23 -5.28 -1.72
N PRO A 20 -8.23 -4.39 -1.60
CA PRO A 20 -9.00 -4.26 -0.35
C PRO A 20 -9.79 -5.53 0.03
N VAL A 21 -10.41 -6.19 -0.94
CA VAL A 21 -11.21 -7.41 -0.71
C VAL A 21 -10.33 -8.59 -0.30
N MET A 22 -9.16 -8.73 -0.91
CA MET A 22 -8.19 -9.77 -0.54
C MET A 22 -7.61 -9.54 0.85
N ALA A 23 -7.35 -8.28 1.22
CA ALA A 23 -6.83 -7.93 2.53
C ALA A 23 -7.80 -8.31 3.66
N THR A 24 -9.11 -8.16 3.45
CA THR A 24 -10.12 -8.50 4.47
C THR A 24 -10.42 -10.00 4.56
N ALA A 25 -10.24 -10.74 3.46
CA ALA A 25 -10.48 -12.19 3.42
C ALA A 25 -9.30 -13.04 3.91
N ALA A 26 -8.09 -12.48 3.93
CA ALA A 26 -6.88 -13.21 4.30
C ALA A 26 -6.69 -13.31 5.82
N ARG A 27 -6.18 -14.45 6.28
CA ARG A 27 -5.72 -14.62 7.67
C ARG A 27 -4.49 -13.77 7.98
N VAL A 28 -3.61 -13.62 6.99
CA VAL A 28 -2.39 -12.80 7.07
C VAL A 28 -2.22 -12.09 5.73
N THR A 29 -2.25 -10.78 5.78
CA THR A 29 -2.07 -9.83 4.68
C THR A 29 -0.69 -9.20 4.78
N VAL A 30 0.05 -9.31 3.68
CA VAL A 30 1.31 -8.61 3.46
C VAL A 30 1.11 -7.63 2.31
N ALA A 31 1.21 -6.33 2.58
CA ALA A 31 1.01 -5.28 1.60
C ALA A 31 2.36 -4.72 1.12
N SER A 32 2.58 -4.69 -0.19
CA SER A 32 3.68 -3.93 -0.78
C SER A 32 3.22 -2.53 -1.15
N VAL A 33 4.01 -1.52 -0.77
CA VAL A 33 3.76 -0.12 -1.10
C VAL A 33 5.01 0.50 -1.70
N HIS A 34 4.84 1.55 -2.50
CA HIS A 34 5.99 2.26 -3.07
C HIS A 34 6.60 3.27 -2.12
N GLU A 35 5.81 3.74 -1.16
CA GLU A 35 6.19 4.76 -0.20
C GLU A 35 5.53 4.45 1.14
N VAL A 36 6.34 4.50 2.19
CA VAL A 36 5.87 4.43 3.58
C VAL A 36 5.89 5.84 4.13
N VAL A 37 4.74 6.32 4.59
CA VAL A 37 4.56 7.69 5.10
C VAL A 37 4.43 7.68 6.62
N ALA A 38 4.60 8.85 7.25
CA ALA A 38 4.44 8.98 8.69
C ALA A 38 2.97 8.88 9.11
N LEU A 39 2.74 8.58 10.39
CA LEU A 39 1.38 8.54 10.95
C LEU A 39 0.73 9.93 10.88
N GLY A 40 -0.50 9.98 10.38
CA GLY A 40 -1.24 11.24 10.17
C GLY A 40 -0.99 11.92 8.82
N GLU A 41 -0.05 11.43 7.99
CA GLU A 41 0.15 11.96 6.63
C GLU A 41 -0.84 11.39 5.61
N LEU A 42 -1.46 10.24 5.91
CA LEU A 42 -2.58 9.73 5.14
C LEU A 42 -3.87 10.42 5.59
N ASP A 43 -4.55 11.08 4.67
CA ASP A 43 -5.90 11.60 4.90
C ASP A 43 -6.85 10.42 5.21
N PRO A 44 -7.48 10.40 6.41
CA PRO A 44 -8.40 9.33 6.81
C PRO A 44 -9.51 9.05 5.81
N GLU A 45 -10.03 10.07 5.12
CA GLU A 45 -11.11 9.92 4.12
C GLU A 45 -10.64 9.23 2.83
N THR A 46 -9.32 9.15 2.62
CA THR A 46 -8.72 8.52 1.43
C THR A 46 -8.22 7.10 1.68
N VAL A 47 -8.19 6.65 2.94
CA VAL A 47 -7.79 5.29 3.31
C VAL A 47 -8.84 4.32 2.82
N VAL A 48 -8.42 3.37 1.97
CA VAL A 48 -9.34 2.38 1.40
C VAL A 48 -9.28 1.06 2.17
N THR A 49 -8.07 0.65 2.55
CA THR A 49 -7.86 -0.55 3.36
C THR A 49 -7.35 -0.10 4.71
N PRO A 50 -8.20 -0.14 5.74
CA PRO A 50 -7.80 0.14 7.10
C PRO A 50 -6.72 -0.84 7.58
N GLY A 51 -5.80 -0.34 8.41
CA GLY A 51 -4.65 -1.10 8.90
C GLY A 51 -5.00 -2.36 9.68
N ILE A 52 -6.21 -2.48 10.23
CA ILE A 52 -6.68 -3.70 10.90
C ILE A 52 -6.61 -4.96 10.02
N PHE A 53 -6.72 -4.78 8.70
CA PHE A 53 -6.66 -5.87 7.73
C PHE A 53 -5.25 -6.15 7.21
N VAL A 54 -4.22 -5.41 7.66
CA VAL A 54 -2.86 -5.47 7.14
C VAL A 54 -1.87 -5.73 8.27
N GLN A 55 -1.26 -6.91 8.29
CA GLN A 55 -0.37 -7.31 9.39
C GLN A 55 1.10 -6.99 9.10
N ARG A 56 1.48 -6.91 7.82
CA ARG A 56 2.86 -6.61 7.42
C ARG A 56 2.87 -5.67 6.23
N LEU A 57 3.73 -4.67 6.29
CA LEU A 57 3.89 -3.68 5.23
C LEU A 57 5.34 -3.69 4.75
N VAL A 58 5.52 -3.79 3.44
CA VAL A 58 6.83 -3.90 2.79
C VAL A 58 6.99 -2.72 1.84
N CYS A 59 8.05 -1.95 2.03
CA CYS A 59 8.41 -0.88 1.10
C CYS A 59 9.11 -1.49 -0.13
N CYS A 60 8.51 -1.31 -1.30
CA CYS A 60 9.05 -1.69 -2.61
C CYS A 60 9.04 -0.45 -3.52
N PRO A 61 10.11 0.38 -3.46
CA PRO A 61 10.20 1.61 -4.24
C PRO A 61 10.10 1.32 -5.73
N ARG A 62 9.48 2.22 -6.51
CA ARG A 62 9.47 2.05 -7.97
C ARG A 62 10.91 2.13 -8.49
N PRO A 63 11.31 1.24 -9.41
CA PRO A 63 12.61 1.37 -10.07
C PRO A 63 12.66 2.72 -10.78
N ASN A 64 13.82 3.37 -10.69
CA ASN A 64 14.03 4.65 -11.34
C ASN A 64 14.00 4.42 -12.87
N SER A 65 13.26 5.21 -13.63
CA SER A 65 13.06 5.03 -15.08
C SER A 65 14.36 5.04 -15.90
N ALA A 66 15.45 5.56 -15.33
CA ALA A 66 16.80 5.46 -15.88
C ALA A 66 17.38 4.04 -15.88
N MET A 67 16.98 3.18 -14.93
CA MET A 67 17.39 1.76 -14.87
C MET A 67 16.56 0.88 -15.80
N GLU A 68 15.31 1.25 -16.07
CA GLU A 68 14.38 0.48 -16.91
C GLU A 68 14.77 0.47 -18.40
N ARG A 69 15.56 1.45 -18.86
CA ARG A 69 16.09 1.51 -20.24
C ARG A 69 17.34 0.64 -20.47
N ARG A 70 17.88 0.01 -19.43
CA ARG A 70 19.14 -0.76 -19.47
C ARG A 70 18.95 -2.27 -19.29
N ALA A 71 17.73 -2.73 -19.05
CA ALA A 71 17.36 -4.15 -18.98
C ALA A 71 16.58 -4.53 -20.25
#